data_AF-V5GKT6-F1
#
_entry.id   AF-V5GKT6-F1
#
_cell.length_a   1.000
_cell.length_b   1.000
_cell.length_c   1.000
_cell.angle_alpha   90.00
_cell.angle_beta   90.00
_cell.angle_gamma   90.00
#
_symmetry.space_group_name_H-M   'P 1'
#
loop_
_entity.id
_entity.type
_entity.pdbx_description
1 polymer ?
#
loop_
_entity_poly.entity_id
_entity_poly.type
_entity_poly.pdbx_seq_one_letter_code
_entity_poly.pdbx_strand_id
1 'polypeptide(L)'
;RRASLIISDEEHRKLRPGEVLEEKKRRRPSSEVRRPSVAELEDIINKPSTPLKPSGPKGAPPSIIDYQENYSSVEDQTAYITIQVEGDPAPKFKFYKGMTEIIEGG
;
A
#
# COMPACT_ATOMS: atom_id res chain seq x y z
N ARG A 1 -51.34 26.85 -4.33
CA ARG A 1 -49.87 26.88 -4.45
C ARG A 1 -49.31 26.76 -3.03
N ARG A 2 -48.78 25.60 -2.63
CA ARG A 2 -48.10 25.44 -1.33
C ARG A 2 -46.63 25.75 -1.54
N ALA A 3 -46.09 26.71 -0.80
CA ALA A 3 -44.68 27.02 -0.79
C ALA A 3 -43.93 25.88 -0.09
N SER A 4 -43.03 25.19 -0.80
CA SER A 4 -42.06 24.30 -0.19
C SER A 4 -40.88 25.14 0.30
N LEU A 5 -40.70 25.21 1.61
CA LEU A 5 -39.52 25.80 2.22
C LEU A 5 -38.32 24.87 1.92
N ILE A 6 -37.41 25.30 1.05
CA ILE A 6 -36.12 24.63 0.86
C ILE A 6 -35.22 25.13 1.98
N ILE A 7 -35.06 24.33 3.03
CA ILE A 7 -34.05 24.58 4.07
C ILE A 7 -32.78 23.89 3.59
N SER A 8 -31.86 24.68 3.03
CA SER A 8 -30.48 24.27 2.77
C SER A 8 -29.73 24.22 4.10
N ASP A 9 -29.88 23.14 4.86
CA ASP A 9 -29.07 22.86 6.04
C ASP A 9 -27.94 21.90 5.65
N GLU A 10 -26.94 22.45 4.97
CA GLU A 10 -25.73 21.74 4.54
C GLU A 10 -24.76 21.53 5.72
N GLU A 11 -24.99 22.15 6.88
CA GLU A 11 -24.11 22.08 8.06
C GLU A 11 -24.56 21.09 9.16
N HIS A 12 -25.77 20.54 9.08
CA HIS A 12 -26.24 19.51 10.02
C HIS A 12 -26.73 18.23 9.34
N ARG A 13 -25.94 17.68 8.41
CA ARG A 13 -26.06 16.26 8.03
C ARG A 13 -25.79 15.38 9.25
N LYS A 14 -26.84 15.11 10.02
CA LYS A 14 -26.86 14.05 11.03
C LYS A 14 -26.60 12.74 10.29
N LEU A 15 -25.47 12.13 10.61
CA LEU A 15 -25.07 10.81 10.13
C LEU A 15 -26.25 9.86 10.19
N ARG A 16 -26.49 9.10 9.10
CA ARG A 16 -27.52 8.05 9.16
C ARG A 16 -27.11 7.04 10.23
N PRO A 17 -28.05 6.39 10.94
CA PRO A 17 -27.70 5.32 11.86
C PRO A 17 -26.79 4.29 11.16
N GLY A 18 -25.52 4.19 11.58
CA GLY A 18 -24.48 3.35 10.98
C GLY A 18 -23.38 4.08 10.19
N GLU A 19 -23.51 5.38 9.95
CA GLU A 19 -22.50 6.20 9.29
C GLU A 19 -21.51 6.73 10.36
N VAL A 20 -20.30 6.15 10.39
CA VAL A 20 -19.18 6.67 11.19
C VAL A 20 -18.38 7.64 10.32
N LEU A 21 -18.13 8.83 10.85
CA LEU A 21 -17.25 9.83 10.24
C LEU A 21 -15.82 9.26 10.29
N GLU A 22 -15.42 8.52 9.25
CA GLU A 22 -14.02 8.08 9.13
C GLU A 22 -13.17 9.34 8.97
N GLU A 23 -12.54 9.78 10.07
CA GLU A 23 -11.49 10.78 10.07
C GLU A 23 -10.38 10.33 9.11
N LYS A 24 -10.43 10.84 7.87
CA LYS A 24 -9.30 10.91 6.92
C LYS A 24 -8.40 9.67 6.92
N LYS A 25 -8.96 8.46 6.95
CA LYS A 25 -8.28 7.33 6.31
C LYS A 25 -8.29 7.69 4.83
N ARG A 26 -7.16 8.21 4.35
CA ARG A 26 -6.86 8.43 2.94
C ARG A 26 -7.31 7.18 2.20
N ARG A 27 -8.54 7.20 1.65
CA ARG A 27 -8.99 6.18 0.72
C ARG A 27 -7.97 6.24 -0.39
N ARG A 28 -7.15 5.18 -0.49
CA ARG A 28 -6.11 5.04 -1.52
C ARG A 28 -6.72 5.50 -2.85
N PRO A 29 -6.11 6.45 -3.58
CA PRO A 29 -6.58 6.78 -4.91
C PRO A 29 -6.51 5.49 -5.73
N SER A 30 -7.68 4.92 -6.00
CA SER A 30 -7.85 3.60 -6.60
C SER A 30 -7.55 3.57 -8.11
N SER A 31 -6.78 4.54 -8.62
CA SER A 31 -6.66 4.78 -10.06
C SER A 31 -5.30 4.50 -10.68
N GLU A 32 -4.18 4.41 -9.94
CA GLU A 32 -2.85 4.35 -10.59
C GLU A 32 -1.84 3.37 -9.97
N VAL A 33 -2.30 2.38 -9.20
CA VAL A 33 -1.46 1.23 -8.84
C VAL A 33 -2.30 -0.02 -9.02
N ARG A 34 -2.49 -0.44 -10.28
CA ARG A 34 -2.95 -1.80 -10.54
C ARG A 34 -1.87 -2.70 -9.95
N ARG A 35 -2.24 -3.55 -8.98
CA ARG A 35 -1.34 -4.58 -8.50
C ARG A 35 -0.84 -5.35 -9.72
N PRO A 36 0.47 -5.55 -9.89
CA PRO A 36 0.96 -6.41 -10.94
C PRO A 36 0.30 -7.79 -10.76
N SER A 37 -0.10 -8.38 -11.88
CA SER A 37 -0.54 -9.76 -11.92
C SER A 37 0.59 -10.68 -11.45
N VAL A 38 0.24 -11.89 -11.02
CA VAL A 38 1.21 -12.91 -10.61
C VAL A 38 2.26 -13.11 -11.73
N ALA A 39 1.82 -13.20 -12.98
CA ALA A 39 2.66 -13.33 -14.17
C ALA A 39 3.68 -12.18 -14.31
N GLU A 40 3.24 -10.93 -14.17
CA GLU A 40 4.13 -9.76 -14.21
C GLU A 40 5.16 -9.79 -13.07
N LEU A 41 4.78 -10.34 -11.92
CA LEU A 41 5.65 -10.43 -10.76
C LEU A 41 6.74 -11.50 -10.91
N GLU A 42 6.41 -12.64 -11.56
CA GLU A 42 7.42 -13.66 -11.93
C GLU A 42 8.44 -13.06 -12.91
N ASP A 43 7.97 -12.30 -13.90
CA ASP A 43 8.85 -11.64 -14.88
C ASP A 43 9.76 -10.59 -14.24
N ILE A 44 9.30 -9.90 -13.18
CA ILE A 44 10.12 -8.92 -12.46
C ILE A 44 11.18 -9.62 -11.61
N ILE A 45 10.86 -10.75 -10.99
CA ILE A 45 11.78 -11.49 -10.11
C ILE A 45 12.88 -12.19 -10.92
N ASN A 46 12.58 -12.63 -12.14
CA ASN A 46 13.59 -13.19 -13.03
C ASN A 46 14.55 -12.14 -13.61
N LYS A 47 14.29 -10.85 -13.43
CA LYS A 47 15.19 -9.76 -13.87
C LYS A 47 16.25 -9.48 -12.80
N PRO A 48 17.48 -9.09 -13.21
CA PRO A 48 18.54 -8.76 -12.27
C PRO A 48 18.12 -7.60 -11.35
N SER A 49 18.38 -7.75 -10.05
CA SER A 49 18.11 -6.72 -9.04
C SER A 49 18.89 -5.45 -9.36
N THR A 50 18.18 -4.40 -9.78
CA THR A 50 18.79 -3.10 -10.00
C THR A 50 18.94 -2.38 -8.66
N PRO A 51 20.08 -1.70 -8.39
CA PRO A 51 20.27 -0.94 -7.16
C PRO A 51 19.10 0.02 -6.91
N LEU A 52 18.62 0.05 -5.66
CA LEU A 52 17.53 0.94 -5.26
C LEU A 52 17.94 2.39 -5.52
N LYS A 53 17.03 3.14 -6.15
CA LYS A 53 17.20 4.58 -6.35
C LYS A 53 16.70 5.32 -5.10
N PRO A 54 17.35 6.42 -4.69
CA PRO A 54 16.81 7.26 -3.63
C PRO A 54 15.44 7.78 -4.06
N SER A 55 14.45 7.58 -3.20
CA SER A 55 13.07 8.02 -3.41
C SER A 55 12.57 8.74 -2.16
N GLY A 56 11.77 9.79 -2.34
CA GLY A 56 11.27 10.64 -1.24
C GLY A 56 12.04 11.96 -1.07
N PRO A 57 11.76 12.72 0.02
CA PRO A 57 12.43 13.98 0.33
C PRO A 57 13.92 13.78 0.62
N LYS A 58 14.78 14.74 0.25
CA LYS A 58 16.23 14.67 0.49
C LYS A 58 16.53 14.47 1.98
N GLY A 59 17.35 13.46 2.29
CA GLY A 59 17.75 13.14 3.67
C GLY A 59 16.66 12.46 4.50
N ALA A 60 15.56 12.00 3.88
CA ALA A 60 14.51 11.30 4.59
C ALA A 60 14.98 9.90 5.04
N PRO A 61 14.69 9.50 6.29
CA PRO A 61 15.02 8.16 6.77
C PRO A 61 14.21 7.09 6.01
N PRO A 62 14.72 5.86 5.90
CA PRO A 62 14.00 4.75 5.30
C PRO A 62 12.62 4.53 5.95
N SER A 63 11.57 4.49 5.14
CA SER A 63 10.20 4.20 5.58
C SER A 63 9.49 3.28 4.59
N ILE A 64 8.79 2.28 5.13
CA ILE A 64 7.91 1.43 4.33
C ILE A 64 6.65 2.23 4.02
N ILE A 65 6.38 2.45 2.73
CA ILE A 65 5.22 3.24 2.27
C ILE A 65 4.06 2.36 1.84
N ASP A 66 4.36 1.17 1.32
CA ASP A 66 3.35 0.19 0.95
C ASP A 66 3.83 -1.22 1.27
N TYR A 67 2.96 -1.93 1.97
CA TYR A 67 3.12 -3.33 2.31
C TYR A 67 1.73 -3.94 2.46
N GLN A 68 1.65 -5.25 2.28
CA GLN A 68 0.44 -6.01 2.53
C GLN A 68 0.68 -6.93 3.72
N GLU A 69 -0.27 -6.94 4.66
CA GLU A 69 -0.14 -7.73 5.89
C GLU A 69 -0.37 -9.21 5.64
N ASN A 70 -1.30 -9.54 4.74
CA ASN A 70 -1.74 -10.90 4.49
C ASN A 70 -1.50 -11.27 3.03
N TYR A 71 -0.59 -12.20 2.78
CA TYR A 71 -0.41 -12.81 1.47
C TYR A 71 -1.00 -14.22 1.48
N SER A 72 -1.92 -14.49 0.56
CA SER A 72 -2.45 -15.83 0.31
C SER A 72 -1.81 -16.37 -0.95
N SER A 73 -1.35 -17.61 -0.89
CA SER A 73 -0.84 -18.34 -2.04
C SER A 73 -1.43 -19.75 -2.05
N VAL A 74 -1.50 -20.35 -3.23
CA VAL A 74 -1.92 -21.74 -3.36
C VAL A 74 -0.79 -22.62 -2.84
N GLU A 75 -1.16 -23.73 -2.19
CA GLU A 75 -0.18 -24.74 -1.75
C GLU A 75 0.68 -25.19 -2.94
N ASP A 76 1.97 -25.41 -2.68
CA ASP A 76 3.00 -25.76 -3.69
C ASP A 76 3.24 -24.73 -4.80
N GLN A 77 2.73 -23.50 -4.69
CA GLN A 77 3.03 -22.41 -5.63
C GLN A 77 3.95 -21.34 -5.04
N THR A 78 4.72 -20.69 -5.91
CA THR A 78 5.57 -19.55 -5.54
C THR A 78 4.72 -18.40 -5.04
N ALA A 79 4.97 -17.98 -3.80
CA ALA A 79 4.36 -16.80 -3.21
C ALA A 79 5.22 -15.57 -3.52
N TYR A 80 4.57 -14.46 -3.86
CA TYR A 80 5.24 -13.20 -4.12
C TYR A 80 4.83 -12.15 -3.09
N ILE A 81 5.83 -11.59 -2.41
CA ILE A 81 5.68 -10.55 -1.40
C ILE A 81 6.34 -9.28 -1.94
N THR A 82 5.60 -8.18 -1.95
CA THR A 82 6.03 -6.88 -2.48
C THR A 82 6.05 -5.84 -1.36
N ILE A 83 7.19 -5.17 -1.18
CA ILE A 83 7.34 -4.10 -0.20
C ILE A 83 7.92 -2.89 -0.92
N GLN A 84 7.26 -1.75 -0.78
CA GLN A 84 7.75 -0.49 -1.30
C GLN A 84 8.33 0.34 -0.16
N VAL A 85 9.60 0.71 -0.31
CA VAL A 85 10.36 1.50 0.67
C VAL A 85 10.81 2.79 0.01
N GLU A 86 10.64 3.90 0.71
CA GLU A 86 11.22 5.20 0.37
C GLU A 86 12.37 5.53 1.33
N GLY A 87 13.37 6.27 0.85
CA GLY A 87 14.52 6.70 1.64
C GLY A 87 15.59 7.35 0.77
N ASP A 88 16.21 8.42 1.30
CA ASP A 88 17.38 9.07 0.72
C ASP A 88 18.41 9.34 1.84
N PRO A 89 19.54 8.61 1.90
CA PRO A 89 20.12 7.73 0.89
C PRO A 89 19.37 6.40 0.71
N ALA A 90 19.65 5.70 -0.41
CA ALA A 90 18.98 4.47 -0.79
C ALA A 90 18.97 3.44 0.37
N PRO A 91 17.79 2.91 0.73
CA PRO A 91 17.65 2.05 1.90
C PRO A 91 18.29 0.67 1.67
N LYS A 92 18.70 0.03 2.78
CA LYS A 92 19.08 -1.40 2.81
C LYS A 92 17.96 -2.16 3.51
N PHE A 93 17.53 -3.28 2.94
CA PHE A 93 16.49 -4.12 3.50
C PHE A 93 17.03 -5.50 3.86
N LYS A 94 16.39 -6.13 4.85
CA LYS A 94 16.63 -7.51 5.28
C LYS A 94 15.27 -8.14 5.56
N PHE A 95 15.07 -9.37 5.09
CA PHE A 95 13.85 -10.12 5.35
C PHE A 95 14.07 -11.05 6.54
N TYR A 96 13.05 -11.21 7.38
CA TYR A 96 13.10 -12.14 8.50
C TYR A 96 11.82 -12.98 8.53
N LYS A 97 11.96 -14.25 8.90
CA LYS A 97 10.85 -15.15 9.25
C LYS A 97 11.04 -15.60 10.70
N GLY A 98 10.18 -15.09 11.59
CA GLY A 98 10.37 -15.28 13.03
C GLY A 98 11.69 -14.67 13.48
N MET A 99 12.63 -15.53 13.91
CA MET A 99 13.96 -15.10 14.39
C MET A 99 15.07 -15.29 13.35
N THR A 100 14.76 -15.81 12.16
CA THR A 100 15.75 -16.15 11.13
C THR A 100 15.78 -15.09 10.04
N GLU A 101 16.97 -14.59 9.70
CA GLU A 101 17.18 -13.74 8.52
C GLU A 101 17.07 -14.59 7.26
N ILE A 102 16.21 -14.19 6.33
CA ILE A 102 16.11 -14.81 5.01
C ILE A 102 17.20 -14.18 4.14
N ILE A 103 18.12 -15.02 3.67
CA ILE A 103 19.19 -14.62 2.77
C ILE A 103 18.80 -14.88 1.31
N GLU A 104 19.42 -14.15 0.40
CA GLU A 104 19.27 -14.38 -1.03
C GLU A 104 19.74 -15.81 -1.38
N GLY A 105 18.85 -16.63 -1.94
CA GLY A 105 19.10 -18.04 -2.23
C GLY A 105 18.44 -19.05 -1.30
N GLY A 106 17.80 -18.60 -0.20
CA GLY A 106 17.12 -19.45 0.78
C GLY A 106 17.90 -19.59 2.08
#